data_AF-A0A0S7EMB2-F1
#
_entry.id   AF-A0A0S7EMB2-F1
#
_cell.length_a   1.000
_cell.length_b   1.000
_cell.length_c   1.000
_cell.angle_alpha   90.00
_cell.angle_beta   90.00
_cell.angle_gamma   90.00
#
_symmetry.space_group_name_H-M   'P 1'
#
loop_
_entity.id
_entity.type
_entity.pdbx_description
1 polymer ?
#
loop_
_entity_poly.entity_id
_entity_poly.type
_entity_poly.pdbx_seq_one_letter_code
_entity_poly.pdbx_strand_id
1 'polypeptide(L)'
;PEVTRLDLGYNPMTYLGENAVSMAKLTHLFLDHMSLQDLVNTAVSKSPNLVNLDISHNQLRVLQPFSEGSPKLARLSLGGNPINCNCYLRPLREWAIYRKVKLLGSCGGPA
;
A
#
# COMPACT_ATOMS: atom_id res chain seq x y z
N PRO A 1 1.05 -15.94 20.69
CA PRO A 1 0.65 -16.00 19.27
C PRO A 1 0.85 -14.64 18.60
N GLU A 2 1.81 -14.53 17.69
CA GLU A 2 2.04 -13.29 16.94
C GLU A 2 1.32 -13.34 15.59
N VAL A 3 0.68 -12.23 15.23
CA VAL A 3 -0.18 -12.14 14.05
C VAL A 3 0.68 -12.06 12.78
N THR A 4 0.46 -12.99 11.85
CA THR A 4 1.12 -13.02 10.53
C THR A 4 0.24 -12.44 9.44
N ARG A 5 -1.08 -12.41 9.64
CA ARG A 5 -2.08 -11.87 8.73
C ARG A 5 -3.04 -10.99 9.51
N LEU A 6 -3.13 -9.72 9.13
CA LEU A 6 -4.03 -8.75 9.73
C LEU A 6 -5.00 -8.26 8.67
N ASP A 7 -6.29 -8.42 8.94
CA ASP A 7 -7.37 -7.93 8.10
C ASP A 7 -8.13 -6.84 8.87
N LEU A 8 -8.14 -5.63 8.32
CA LEU A 8 -8.89 -4.49 8.83
C LEU A 8 -9.85 -3.95 7.76
N GLY A 9 -10.08 -4.71 6.68
CA GLY A 9 -10.94 -4.27 5.59
C GLY A 9 -12.35 -3.92 6.07
N TYR A 10 -13.05 -3.09 5.29
CA TYR A 10 -14.42 -2.63 5.59
C TYR A 10 -14.56 -1.84 6.90
N ASN A 11 -13.45 -1.37 7.49
CA ASN A 11 -13.48 -0.41 8.58
C ASN A 11 -13.11 0.97 8.06
N PRO A 12 -13.92 2.03 8.30
CA PRO A 12 -13.63 3.35 7.77
C PRO A 12 -12.35 3.92 8.39
N MET A 13 -11.36 4.19 7.56
CA MET A 13 -10.11 4.84 7.91
C MET A 13 -9.64 5.71 6.74
N THR A 14 -9.67 7.02 6.94
CA THR A 14 -9.36 7.99 5.88
C THR A 14 -7.85 8.15 5.65
N TYR A 15 -7.03 7.88 6.66
CA TYR A 15 -5.60 8.13 6.64
C TYR A 15 -4.81 7.07 7.41
N LEU A 16 -3.67 6.66 6.85
CA LEU A 16 -2.71 5.79 7.53
C LEU A 16 -1.38 6.53 7.73
N GLY A 17 -1.12 6.91 8.97
CA GLY A 17 0.02 7.72 9.37
C GLY A 17 1.34 6.96 9.48
N GLU A 18 2.38 7.68 9.86
CA GLU A 18 3.72 7.14 10.05
C GLU A 18 3.75 6.00 11.10
N ASN A 19 4.43 4.90 10.76
CA ASN A 19 4.62 3.73 11.63
C ASN A 19 3.33 3.16 12.23
N ALA A 20 2.16 3.45 11.62
CA ALA A 20 0.86 3.01 12.10
C ALA A 20 0.77 1.48 12.20
N VAL A 21 1.49 0.75 11.34
CA VAL A 21 1.57 -0.71 11.38
C VAL A 21 2.97 -1.15 11.83
N SER A 22 3.05 -1.53 13.10
CA SER A 22 4.27 -1.96 13.77
C SER A 22 4.17 -3.40 14.27
N MET A 23 4.24 -4.35 13.35
CA MET A 23 4.13 -5.78 13.64
C MET A 23 5.25 -6.56 12.98
N ALA A 24 6.25 -6.98 13.78
CA ALA A 24 7.48 -7.59 13.27
C ALA A 24 7.26 -8.88 12.46
N LYS A 25 6.25 -9.69 12.81
CA LYS A 25 5.93 -10.96 12.13
C LYS A 25 4.81 -10.85 11.09
N LEU A 26 4.30 -9.65 10.83
CA LEU A 26 3.24 -9.46 9.86
C LEU A 26 3.74 -9.71 8.44
N THR A 27 2.99 -10.49 7.68
CA THR A 27 3.29 -10.89 6.30
C THR A 27 2.22 -10.47 5.31
N HIS A 28 0.96 -10.40 5.75
CA HIS A 28 -0.17 -9.94 4.94
C HIS A 28 -0.97 -8.90 5.71
N LEU A 29 -1.26 -7.79 5.04
CA LEU A 29 -2.09 -6.70 5.57
C LEU A 29 -3.19 -6.38 4.56
N PHE A 30 -4.44 -6.41 5.01
CA PHE A 30 -5.62 -6.06 4.22
C PHE A 30 -6.26 -4.80 4.80
N LEU A 31 -6.35 -3.77 3.98
CA LEU A 31 -6.91 -2.45 4.26
C LEU A 31 -7.88 -2.04 3.14
N ASP A 32 -8.54 -3.01 2.52
CA ASP A 32 -9.48 -2.77 1.43
C ASP A 32 -10.81 -2.19 1.93
N HIS A 33 -11.50 -1.42 1.10
CA HIS A 33 -12.81 -0.84 1.43
C HIS A 33 -12.83 0.05 2.69
N MET A 34 -11.75 0.80 2.95
CA MET A 34 -11.62 1.65 4.14
C MET A 34 -11.88 3.15 3.88
N SER A 35 -12.07 3.57 2.63
CA SER A 35 -12.12 5.00 2.23
C SER A 35 -10.79 5.75 2.43
N LEU A 36 -9.67 5.04 2.37
CA LEU A 36 -8.33 5.60 2.53
C LEU A 36 -8.04 6.60 1.40
N GLN A 37 -7.69 7.84 1.76
CA GLN A 37 -7.38 8.92 0.82
C GLN A 37 -5.88 9.19 0.71
N ASP A 38 -5.13 8.89 1.76
CA ASP A 38 -3.68 9.07 1.80
C ASP A 38 -3.00 8.02 2.70
N LEU A 39 -1.79 7.64 2.33
CA LEU A 39 -0.94 6.66 2.99
C LEU A 39 0.50 7.16 3.00
N VAL A 40 1.05 7.34 4.20
CA VAL A 40 2.45 7.75 4.35
C VAL A 40 3.38 6.62 3.94
N ASN A 41 4.44 6.95 3.20
CA ASN A 41 5.43 5.98 2.72
C ASN A 41 6.22 5.21 3.81
N THR A 42 6.10 5.61 5.08
CA THR A 42 6.68 4.94 6.26
C THR A 42 5.65 4.18 7.09
N ALA A 43 4.36 4.17 6.70
CA ALA A 43 3.27 3.59 7.49
C ALA A 43 3.49 2.12 7.89
N VAL A 44 4.18 1.36 7.03
CA VAL A 44 4.47 -0.07 7.23
C VAL A 44 5.96 -0.37 7.49
N SER A 45 6.78 0.66 7.73
CA SER A 45 8.25 0.50 7.87
C SER A 45 8.65 -0.41 9.04
N LYS A 46 7.82 -0.47 10.09
CA LYS A 46 8.02 -1.31 11.28
C LYS A 46 7.50 -2.74 11.12
N SER A 47 7.12 -3.14 9.90
CA SER A 47 6.65 -4.49 9.57
C SER A 47 7.55 -5.12 8.50
N PRO A 48 8.83 -5.44 8.80
CA PRO A 48 9.86 -5.79 7.81
C PRO A 48 9.57 -7.05 6.99
N ASN A 49 8.71 -7.94 7.50
CA ASN A 49 8.33 -9.20 6.86
C ASN A 49 7.07 -9.09 6.00
N LEU A 50 6.51 -7.89 5.79
CA LEU A 50 5.30 -7.71 5.00
C LEU A 50 5.59 -8.01 3.52
N VAL A 51 4.82 -8.95 2.96
CA VAL A 51 4.97 -9.41 1.57
C VAL A 51 3.77 -8.99 0.71
N ASN A 52 2.58 -8.91 1.32
CA ASN A 52 1.35 -8.54 0.64
C ASN A 52 0.65 -7.39 1.37
N LEU A 53 0.41 -6.30 0.64
CA LEU A 53 -0.40 -5.17 1.09
C LEU A 53 -1.58 -5.01 0.14
N ASP A 54 -2.79 -5.14 0.68
CA ASP A 54 -4.02 -4.82 -0.02
C ASP A 54 -4.57 -3.48 0.45
N ILE A 55 -4.63 -2.50 -0.45
CA ILE A 55 -5.25 -1.19 -0.25
C ILE A 55 -6.26 -0.92 -1.37
N SER A 56 -6.81 -1.97 -1.97
CA SER A 56 -7.81 -1.88 -3.04
C SER A 56 -9.12 -1.26 -2.55
N HIS A 57 -9.93 -0.78 -3.49
CA HIS A 57 -11.25 -0.19 -3.21
C HIS A 57 -11.21 0.93 -2.16
N ASN A 58 -10.21 1.80 -2.28
CA ASN A 58 -10.04 3.02 -1.49
C ASN A 58 -10.14 4.26 -2.40
N GLN A 59 -9.76 5.43 -1.90
CA GLN A 59 -9.89 6.73 -2.57
C GLN A 59 -8.52 7.33 -2.94
N LEU A 60 -7.48 6.49 -3.06
CA LEU A 60 -6.13 6.92 -3.36
C LEU A 60 -6.03 7.42 -4.81
N ARG A 61 -5.51 8.63 -4.98
CA ARG A 61 -5.25 9.23 -6.30
C ARG A 61 -3.79 9.17 -6.70
N VAL A 62 -2.90 9.25 -5.72
CA VAL A 62 -1.45 9.15 -5.89
C VAL A 62 -0.92 8.33 -4.71
N LEU A 63 0.15 7.58 -4.92
CA LEU A 63 0.85 6.89 -3.87
C LEU A 63 2.35 7.07 -4.06
N GLN A 64 3.03 7.53 -3.03
CA GLN A 64 4.49 7.65 -3.05
C GLN A 64 5.14 6.27 -2.86
N PRO A 65 6.33 6.03 -3.43
CA PRO A 65 7.07 4.80 -3.17
C PRO A 65 7.39 4.67 -1.68
N PHE A 66 7.32 3.44 -1.17
CA PHE A 66 7.69 3.13 0.21
C PHE A 66 9.18 3.41 0.46
N SER A 67 9.51 3.90 1.65
CA SER A 67 10.88 4.27 2.03
C SER A 67 11.84 3.08 1.97
N GLU A 68 13.15 3.33 1.84
CA GLU A 68 14.15 2.25 1.72
C GLU A 68 14.19 1.28 2.92
N GLY A 69 13.72 1.70 4.10
CA GLY A 69 13.57 0.86 5.29
C GLY A 69 12.26 0.06 5.34
N SER A 70 11.45 0.10 4.28
CA SER A 70 10.16 -0.58 4.23
C SER A 70 10.29 -2.08 3.91
N PRO A 71 9.28 -2.89 4.27
CA PRO A 71 9.22 -4.31 3.99
C PRO A 71 9.50 -4.71 2.54
N LYS A 72 9.97 -5.96 2.36
CA LYS A 72 10.15 -6.60 1.06
C LYS A 72 8.80 -7.02 0.45
N LEU A 73 7.97 -6.03 0.12
CA LEU A 73 6.69 -6.24 -0.56
C LEU A 73 6.91 -6.99 -1.88
N ALA A 74 6.16 -8.06 -2.09
CA ALA A 74 6.08 -8.74 -3.37
C ALA A 74 4.83 -8.29 -4.16
N ARG A 75 3.76 -7.89 -3.45
CA ARG A 75 2.46 -7.55 -4.05
C ARG A 75 1.85 -6.33 -3.37
N LEU A 76 1.36 -5.42 -4.19
CA LEU A 76 0.61 -4.23 -3.78
C LEU A 76 -0.68 -4.14 -4.60
N SER A 77 -1.83 -4.33 -3.96
CA SER A 77 -3.14 -4.21 -4.60
C SER A 77 -3.67 -2.78 -4.49
N LEU A 78 -3.85 -2.14 -5.64
CA LEU A 78 -4.35 -0.77 -5.81
C LEU A 78 -5.68 -0.73 -6.58
N GLY A 79 -6.17 -1.87 -7.08
CA GLY A 79 -7.40 -1.95 -7.87
C GLY A 79 -8.59 -1.25 -7.21
N GLY A 80 -9.47 -0.65 -8.01
CA GLY A 80 -10.63 0.08 -7.47
C GLY A 80 -10.31 1.43 -6.83
N ASN A 81 -9.05 1.90 -6.85
CA ASN A 81 -8.71 3.27 -6.48
C ASN A 81 -8.68 4.19 -7.72
N PRO A 82 -9.02 5.49 -7.57
CA PRO A 82 -8.94 6.49 -8.64
C PRO A 82 -7.48 6.96 -8.89
N ILE A 83 -6.54 6.02 -9.09
CA ILE A 83 -5.11 6.32 -9.25
C ILE A 83 -4.87 7.09 -10.55
N ASN A 84 -4.22 8.25 -10.43
CA ASN A 84 -3.79 9.10 -11.53
C ASN A 84 -2.47 8.57 -12.11
N CYS A 85 -2.54 7.96 -13.29
CA CYS A 85 -1.39 7.48 -14.05
C CYS A 85 -0.79 8.58 -14.94
N ASN A 86 -0.34 9.65 -14.29
CA ASN A 86 0.44 10.71 -14.92
C ASN A 86 1.88 10.72 -14.37
N CYS A 87 2.61 11.82 -14.58
CA CYS A 87 3.98 11.96 -14.10
C CYS A 87 4.15 11.76 -12.59
N TYR A 88 3.10 11.98 -11.77
CA TYR A 88 3.17 11.77 -10.32
C TYR A 88 3.26 10.29 -9.92
N LEU A 89 2.83 9.35 -10.77
CA LEU A 89 2.93 7.92 -10.50
C LEU A 89 4.31 7.34 -10.86
N ARG A 90 5.12 8.10 -11.59
CA ARG A 90 6.44 7.65 -12.09
C ARG A 90 7.35 7.11 -10.96
N PRO A 91 7.50 7.78 -9.81
CA PRO A 91 8.38 7.28 -8.75
C PRO A 91 7.92 5.93 -8.19
N LEU A 92 6.60 5.73 -8.02
CA LEU A 92 6.04 4.45 -7.57
C LEU A 92 6.30 3.34 -8.59
N ARG A 93 6.11 3.63 -9.88
CA ARG A 93 6.37 2.66 -10.96
C ARG A 93 7.85 2.26 -10.99
N GLU A 94 8.76 3.22 -10.93
CA GLU A 94 10.21 2.97 -10.95
C GLU A 94 10.65 2.17 -9.72
N TRP A 95 10.15 2.55 -8.54
CA TRP A 95 10.35 1.79 -7.29
C TRP A 95 9.87 0.34 -7.42
N ALA A 96 8.67 0.12 -7.96
CA ALA A 96 8.10 -1.21 -8.11
C ALA A 96 8.93 -2.08 -9.07
N ILE A 97 9.41 -1.50 -10.17
CA ILE A 97 10.30 -2.18 -11.12
C ILE A 97 11.62 -2.57 -10.44
N TYR A 98 12.26 -1.62 -9.76
CA TYR A 98 13.55 -1.83 -9.09
C TYR A 98 13.46 -2.88 -7.96
N ARG A 99 12.37 -2.85 -7.18
CA ARG A 99 12.12 -3.79 -6.08
C ARG A 99 11.43 -5.09 -6.51
N LYS A 100 11.06 -5.23 -7.80
CA LYS A 100 10.28 -6.35 -8.35
C LYS A 100 8.94 -6.55 -7.63
N VAL A 101 8.29 -5.46 -7.21
CA VAL A 101 6.97 -5.46 -6.59
C VAL A 101 5.91 -5.54 -7.70
N LYS A 102 4.99 -6.49 -7.59
CA LYS A 102 3.84 -6.57 -8.49
C LYS A 102 2.76 -5.58 -8.06
N LEU A 103 2.60 -4.50 -8.83
CA LEU A 103 1.45 -3.61 -8.72
C LEU A 103 0.22 -4.27 -9.37
N LEU A 104 -0.88 -4.38 -8.62
CA LEU A 104 -2.13 -4.97 -9.08
C LEU A 104 -3.22 -3.90 -9.14
N GLY A 105 -3.79 -3.68 -10.32
CA GLY A 105 -4.84 -2.70 -10.53
C GLY A 105 -4.71 -1.99 -11.87
N SER A 106 -5.66 -1.10 -12.14
CA SER A 106 -5.70 -0.24 -13.32
C SER A 106 -5.73 1.22 -12.90
N CYS A 107 -5.31 2.09 -13.81
CA CYS A 107 -5.42 3.54 -13.65
C CYS A 107 -6.89 3.97 -13.61
N GLY A 108 -7.20 4.97 -12.77
CA GLY A 108 -8.49 5.68 -12.79
C GLY A 108 -8.53 6.85 -13.76
N GLY A 109 -7.36 7.31 -14.24
CA GLY A 109 -7.22 8.38 -15.24
C GLY A 109 -5.76 8.87 -15.36
N PRO A 110 -5.48 9.89 -16.19
CA PRO A 110 -6.37 10.40 -17.23
C PRO A 110 -6.53 9.37 -18.37
N ALA A 111 -7.63 9.49 -19.11
CA ALA A 111 -7.90 8.64 -20.27
C ALA A 111 -6.86 8.84 -21.39
#